data_AF-A0A9E5TVA5-F1
#
_entry.id   AF-A0A9E5TVA5-F1
#
_cell.length_a   1.000
_cell.length_b   1.000
_cell.length_c   1.000
_cell.angle_alpha   90.00
_cell.angle_beta   90.00
_cell.angle_gamma   90.00
#
_symmetry.space_group_name_H-M   'P 1'
#
loop_
_entity.id
_entity.type
_entity.pdbx_description
1 polymer ?
#
loop_
_entity_poly.entity_id
_entity_poly.type
_entity_poly.pdbx_seq_one_letter_code
_entity_poly.pdbx_strand_id
1 'polypeptide(L)' 'MTRRLHMDADLEKLEARAQELRDRIAAIHRDLGRGLEKDYEEQSIQLENLEVLQEIARVAEVELRTVELKLAELKSSAGG' A
#
# COMPACT_ATOMS: atom_id res chain seq x y z
N MET A 1 11.83 31.43 -4.50
CA MET A 1 10.48 30.99 -4.11
C MET A 1 10.08 29.63 -4.67
N THR A 2 10.65 29.17 -5.79
CA THR A 2 10.22 27.94 -6.51
C THR A 2 10.53 26.61 -5.81
N ARG A 3 11.69 26.46 -5.15
CA ARG A 3 12.12 25.17 -4.57
C ARG A 3 11.19 24.64 -3.46
N ARG A 4 10.68 25.52 -2.59
CA ARG A 4 9.81 25.14 -1.46
C ARG A 4 8.45 24.62 -1.95
N LEU A 5 7.84 25.32 -2.90
CA LEU A 5 6.57 24.92 -3.51
C LEU A 5 6.65 23.56 -4.22
N HIS A 6 7.80 23.23 -4.83
CA HIS A 6 8.00 21.91 -5.45
C HIS A 6 8.12 20.81 -4.40
N MET A 7 8.84 21.05 -3.30
CA MET A 7 8.92 20.11 -2.17
C MET A 7 7.57 19.85 -1.51
N ASP A 8 6.76 20.90 -1.29
CA ASP A 8 5.43 20.77 -0.70
C ASP A 8 4.51 19.92 -1.60
N ALA A 9 4.55 20.15 -2.92
CA ALA A 9 3.79 19.36 -3.89
C ALA A 9 4.26 17.89 -3.97
N ASP A 10 5.57 17.63 -3.84
CA ASP A 10 6.11 16.27 -3.81
C ASP A 10 5.72 15.54 -2.51
N LEU A 11 5.66 16.27 -1.38
CA LEU A 11 5.21 15.74 -0.09
C LEU A 11 3.72 15.35 -0.15
N GLU A 12 2.85 16.23 -0.67
CA GLU A 12 1.42 15.94 -0.83
C GLU A 12 1.18 14.69 -1.70
N LYS A 13 1.92 14.55 -2.82
CA LYS A 13 1.82 13.37 -3.70
C LYS A 13 2.23 12.09 -3.00
N LEU A 14 3.33 12.12 -2.26
CA LEU A 14 3.82 10.94 -1.55
C LEU A 14 2.89 10.58 -0.38
N GLU A 15 2.31 11.55 0.32
CA GLU A 15 1.32 11.31 1.37
C GLU A 15 0.04 10.69 0.79
N ALA A 16 -0.46 11.21 -0.33
CA ALA A 16 -1.60 10.63 -1.03
C ALA A 16 -1.32 9.19 -1.47
N ARG A 17 -0.13 8.92 -2.03
CA ARG A 17 0.25 7.56 -2.45
C ARG A 17 0.39 6.61 -1.26
N ALA A 18 0.96 7.06 -0.15
CA ALA A 18 1.06 6.25 1.06
C ALA A 18 -0.33 5.90 1.61
N GLN A 19 -1.26 6.85 1.59
CA GLN A 19 -2.63 6.61 2.05
C GLN A 19 -3.35 5.60 1.15
N GLU A 20 -3.26 5.76 -0.17
CA GLU A 20 -3.82 4.81 -1.14
C GLU A 20 -3.30 3.38 -0.91
N LEU A 21 -1.99 3.23 -0.71
CA LEU A 21 -1.38 1.93 -0.45
C LEU A 21 -1.87 1.31 0.86
N ARG A 22 -1.99 2.10 1.93
CA ARG A 22 -2.55 1.63 3.21
C ARG A 22 -4.00 1.17 3.06
N ASP A 23 -4.82 1.94 2.35
CA ASP A 23 -6.23 1.60 2.11
C ASP A 23 -6.36 0.31 1.30
N ARG A 24 -5.50 0.14 0.28
CA ARG A 24 -5.45 -1.07 -0.55
C ARG A 24 -5.00 -2.29 0.26
N ILE A 25 -3.94 -2.18 1.06
CA ILE A 25 -3.47 -3.27 1.93
C ILE A 25 -4.56 -3.65 2.94
N ALA A 26 -5.22 -2.66 3.55
CA ALA A 26 -6.29 -2.90 4.50
C ALA A 26 -7.50 -3.60 3.86
N ALA A 27 -7.83 -3.27 2.61
CA ALA A 27 -8.87 -3.97 1.85
C ALA A 27 -8.49 -5.43 1.60
N ILE A 28 -7.27 -5.68 1.12
CA ILE A 28 -6.77 -7.03 0.85
C ILE A 28 -6.77 -7.88 2.13
N HIS A 29 -6.30 -7.34 3.27
CA HIS A 29 -6.33 -8.05 4.54
C HIS A 29 -7.75 -8.39 5.02
N ARG A 30 -8.74 -7.54 4.76
CA ARG A 30 -10.15 -7.85 5.04
C ARG A 30 -10.65 -8.99 4.18
N ASP A 31 -10.29 -9.01 2.89
CA ASP A 31 -10.71 -10.04 1.95
C ASP A 31 -10.06 -11.40 2.29
N LEU A 32 -8.77 -11.40 2.64
CA LEU A 32 -8.07 -12.60 3.13
C LEU A 32 -8.69 -13.16 4.42
N GLY A 33 -9.22 -12.29 5.30
CA GLY A 33 -9.82 -12.68 6.58
C GLY A 33 -11.25 -13.24 6.49
N ARG A 34 -11.91 -13.15 5.33
CA ARG A 34 -13.32 -13.57 5.17
C ARG A 34 -13.53 -15.10 5.12
N GLY A 35 -12.47 -15.88 5.00
CA GLY A 35 -12.53 -17.35 4.95
C GLY A 35 -12.99 -17.89 3.60
N LEU A 36 -12.78 -19.20 3.38
CA LEU A 36 -13.16 -19.92 2.16
C LEU A 36 -14.60 -20.45 2.29
N GLU A 37 -15.37 -20.39 1.20
CA GLU A 37 -16.64 -21.12 1.10
C GLU A 37 -16.38 -22.63 1.02
N LYS A 38 -17.36 -23.41 1.46
CA LYS A 38 -17.24 -24.86 1.65
C LYS A 38 -17.42 -25.70 0.38
N ASP A 39 -17.75 -25.09 -0.74
CA ASP A 39 -17.90 -25.82 -2.00
C ASP A 39 -16.51 -26.20 -2.54
N TYR A 40 -16.29 -27.50 -2.77
CA TYR A 40 -14.98 -28.05 -3.14
C TYR A 40 -14.50 -27.58 -4.51
N GLU A 41 -15.41 -27.26 -5.44
CA GLU A 41 -15.04 -26.74 -6.76
C GLU A 41 -14.59 -25.27 -6.65
N GLU A 42 -15.33 -24.46 -5.90
CA GLU A 42 -14.99 -23.06 -5.63
C GLU A 42 -13.77 -22.91 -4.71
N GLN A 43 -13.49 -23.88 -3.84
CA GLN A 43 -12.36 -23.86 -2.92
C GLN A 43 -11.02 -23.76 -3.65
N SER A 44 -10.86 -24.44 -4.79
CA SER A 44 -9.63 -24.40 -5.58
C SER A 44 -9.32 -22.99 -6.10
N ILE A 45 -10.34 -22.33 -6.66
CA ILE A 45 -10.28 -20.96 -7.17
C ILE A 45 -10.03 -19.97 -6.03
N GLN A 46 -10.69 -20.17 -4.89
CA GLN A 46 -10.52 -19.30 -3.75
C GLN A 46 -9.12 -19.42 -3.12
N LEU A 47 -8.50 -20.60 -3.13
CA LEU A 47 -7.10 -20.77 -2.71
C LEU A 47 -6.14 -20.02 -3.64
N GLU A 48 -6.30 -20.14 -4.96
CA GLU A 48 -5.50 -19.37 -5.92
C GLU A 48 -5.68 -17.86 -5.71
N ASN A 49 -6.92 -17.40 -5.51
CA ASN A 49 -7.21 -16.00 -5.21
C ASN A 49 -6.54 -15.54 -3.91
N LEU A 50 -6.51 -16.36 -2.85
CA LEU A 50 -5.80 -16.04 -1.61
C LEU A 50 -4.29 -15.87 -1.86
N GLU A 51 -3.67 -16.78 -2.62
CA GLU A 51 -2.24 -16.68 -2.95
C GLU A 51 -1.92 -15.41 -3.74
N VAL A 52 -2.75 -15.09 -4.74
CA VAL A 52 -2.60 -13.85 -5.53
C VAL A 52 -2.79 -12.61 -4.64
N LEU A 53 -3.81 -12.59 -3.78
CA LEU A 53 -4.06 -11.48 -2.86
C LEU A 53 -2.91 -11.29 -1.86
N GLN A 54 -2.33 -12.38 -1.33
CA GLN A 54 -1.15 -12.32 -0.47
C GLN A 54 0.05 -11.71 -1.18
N GLU A 55 0.31 -12.09 -2.42
CA GLU A 55 1.41 -11.52 -3.19
C GLU A 55 1.17 -10.03 -3.49
N ILE A 56 -0.06 -9.64 -3.84
CA ILE A 56 -0.42 -8.22 -4.02
C ILE A 56 -0.20 -7.43 -2.73
N ALA A 57 -0.61 -7.95 -1.57
CA ALA A 57 -0.38 -7.31 -0.28
C ALA A 57 1.12 -7.14 -0.01
N ARG A 58 1.91 -8.20 -0.20
CA ARG A 58 3.37 -8.18 -0.01
C ARG A 58 4.05 -7.11 -0.87
N VAL A 59 3.68 -7.04 -2.15
CA VAL A 59 4.24 -6.03 -3.08
C VAL A 59 3.81 -4.62 -2.67
N ALA A 60 2.54 -4.42 -2.29
CA ALA A 60 2.04 -3.13 -1.83
C ALA A 60 2.72 -2.67 -0.53
N GLU A 61 3.03 -3.58 0.40
CA GLU A 61 3.78 -3.26 1.62
C GLU A 61 5.22 -2.81 1.34
N VAL A 62 5.90 -3.45 0.38
CA VAL A 62 7.24 -3.05 -0.05
C VAL A 62 7.20 -1.65 -0.67
N GLU A 63 6.19 -1.37 -1.51
CA GLU A 63 5.99 -0.05 -2.09
C GLU A 63 5.70 0.99 -1.00
N LEU A 64 4.83 0.68 -0.03
CA LEU A 64 4.49 1.57 1.07
C LEU A 64 5.72 1.95 1.88
N ARG A 65 6.56 0.97 2.26
CA ARG A 65 7.82 1.24 2.97
C ARG A 65 8.73 2.17 2.16
N THR A 66 8.80 1.99 0.85
CA THR A 66 9.62 2.85 -0.03
C THR A 66 9.09 4.28 -0.06
N VAL A 67 7.77 4.46 -0.12
CA VAL A 67 7.13 5.79 -0.09
C VAL A 67 7.30 6.45 1.28
N GLU A 68 7.16 5.70 2.37
CA GLU A 68 7.35 6.20 3.74
C GLU A 68 8.79 6.64 4.01
N LEU A 69 9.79 5.92 3.48
CA LEU A 69 11.20 6.35 3.56
C LEU A 69 11.42 7.69 2.85
N LYS A 70 10.91 7.84 1.62
CA LYS A 70 11.01 9.09 0.86
C LYS A 70 10.31 10.25 1.59
N LEU A 71 9.15 10.00 2.20
CA LEU A 71 8.46 10.98 3.04
C LEU A 71 9.30 11.41 4.24
N ALA A 72 9.92 10.47 4.94
CA ALA A 72 10.77 10.76 6.08
C ALA A 72 12.00 11.60 5.68
N GLU A 73 12.63 11.29 4.55
CA GLU A 73 13.75 12.06 3.99
C GLU A 73 13.36 13.49 3.64
N LEU A 74 12.22 13.68 2.95
CA LEU A 74 11.69 14.99 2.58
C LEU A 74 11.31 15.84 3.80
N LYS A 75 10.65 15.23 4.80
CA LYS A 75 10.27 15.90 6.06
C LYS A 75 11.49 16.32 6.87
N SER A 76 12.50 15.45 6.97
CA SER A 76 13.75 15.76 7.67
C SER A 76 14.53 16.88 6.97
N SER A 77 14.51 16.92 5.64
CA SER A 77 15.15 17.96 4.84
C SER A 77 14.43 19.31 4.87
N ALA A 78 13.16 19.35 5.28
CA ALA A 78 12.36 20.58 5.40
C ALA A 78 12.45 21.24 6.80
N GLY A 79 12.97 20.50 7.80
CA GLY A 79 13.09 20.96 9.19
C GLY A 79 14.50 21.35 9.64
N GLY A 80 15.47 21.38 8.72
CA GLY A 80 16.87 21.79 8.97
C GLY A 80 17.20 23.19 8.47
#